data_AF-A0A5Q0L806-F1
#
_entry.id   AF-A0A5Q0L806-F1
#
_cell.length_a   1.000
_cell.length_b   1.000
_cell.length_c   1.000
_cell.angle_alpha   90.00
_cell.angle_beta   90.00
_cell.angle_gamma   90.00
#
_symmetry.space_group_name_H-M   'P 1'
#
loop_
_entity.id
_entity.type
_entity.pdbx_description
1 polymer ?
#
loop_
_entity_poly.entity_id
_entity_poly.type
_entity_poly.pdbx_seq_one_letter_code
_entity_poly.pdbx_strand_id
1 'polypeptide(L)'
;MPTPADYLALAHAEKDSFVLQQLAQRPYPFVWQALAANPHTPPEALQELSTSRDSVWNDNKLLLLLAEHPGANPVVLRAVLEAVAAKLEEGERPYAAVLALAERLELEVRRLGTLRGASARLRHLLNMRLSVRI
;
A
#
# COMPACT_ATOMS: atom_id res chain seq x y z
N MET A 1 18.03 24.27 -5.25
CA MET A 1 17.05 23.25 -5.67
C MET A 1 16.93 22.25 -4.54
N PRO A 2 15.71 21.77 -4.20
CA PRO A 2 15.57 20.77 -3.16
C PRO A 2 16.24 19.46 -3.59
N THR A 3 16.95 18.83 -2.66
CA THR A 3 17.59 17.53 -2.83
C THR A 3 16.60 16.40 -2.55
N PRO A 4 16.92 15.15 -2.94
CA PRO A 4 16.08 14.01 -2.56
C PRO A 4 15.93 13.83 -1.05
N ALA A 5 16.94 14.21 -0.26
CA ALA A 5 16.87 14.22 1.19
C ALA A 5 15.88 15.27 1.72
N ASP A 6 15.81 16.45 1.09
CA ASP A 6 14.84 17.48 1.45
C ASP A 6 13.40 17.02 1.19
N TYR A 7 13.16 16.33 0.07
CA TYR A 7 11.83 15.75 -0.22
C TYR A 7 11.44 14.68 0.79
N LEU A 8 12.39 13.84 1.23
CA LEU A 8 12.14 12.84 2.26
C LEU A 8 11.79 13.49 3.61
N ALA A 9 12.55 14.51 4.02
CA ALA A 9 12.28 15.24 5.25
C ALA A 9 10.89 15.90 5.22
N LEU A 10 10.52 16.51 4.09
CA LEU A 10 9.20 17.08 3.89
C LEU A 10 8.11 16.01 3.94
N ALA A 11 8.26 14.88 3.24
CA ALA A 11 7.27 13.81 3.24
C ALA A 11 6.96 13.27 4.64
N HIS A 12 7.92 13.31 5.57
CA HIS A 12 7.71 12.89 6.96
C HIS A 12 7.02 13.94 7.83
N ALA A 13 7.36 15.22 7.67
CA ALA A 13 6.97 16.26 8.63
C ALA A 13 5.77 17.11 8.15
N GLU A 14 5.55 17.17 6.84
CA GLU A 14 4.53 18.02 6.23
C GLU A 14 3.12 17.51 6.55
N LYS A 15 2.18 18.45 6.66
CA LYS A 15 0.76 18.20 6.94
C LYS A 15 -0.16 18.80 5.89
N ASP A 16 0.35 19.72 5.08
CA ASP A 16 -0.40 20.32 3.99
C ASP A 16 -0.64 19.31 2.86
N SER A 17 -1.92 19.04 2.59
CA SER A 17 -2.33 18.05 1.59
C SER A 17 -1.85 18.40 0.19
N PHE A 18 -1.78 19.68 -0.18
CA PHE A 18 -1.31 20.10 -1.49
C PHE A 18 0.19 19.83 -1.65
N VAL A 19 0.98 20.13 -0.62
CA VAL A 19 2.43 19.83 -0.64
C VAL A 19 2.66 18.32 -0.71
N LEU A 20 1.93 17.52 0.09
CA LEU A 20 2.04 16.06 0.09
C LEU A 20 1.63 15.46 -1.26
N GLN A 21 0.59 15.98 -1.92
CA GLN A 21 0.22 15.59 -3.29
C GLN A 21 1.36 15.83 -4.28
N GLN A 22 1.97 17.01 -4.22
CA GLN A 22 3.08 17.37 -5.13
C GLN A 22 4.34 16.51 -4.89
N LEU A 23 4.54 16.00 -3.68
CA LEU A 23 5.63 15.08 -3.37
C LEU A 23 5.38 13.67 -3.94
N ALA A 24 4.13 13.24 -4.09
CA ALA A 24 3.79 11.92 -4.64
C ALA A 24 4.29 11.75 -6.08
N GLN A 25 4.36 12.85 -6.84
CA GLN A 25 4.85 12.90 -8.21
C GLN A 25 6.38 12.77 -8.34
N ARG A 26 7.12 12.80 -7.23
CA ARG A 26 8.59 12.68 -7.27
C ARG A 26 8.98 11.21 -7.40
N PRO A 27 9.91 10.85 -8.31
CA PRO A 27 10.23 9.45 -8.62
C PRO A 27 11.22 8.85 -7.61
N TYR A 28 10.92 8.95 -6.31
CA TYR A 28 11.79 8.51 -5.23
C TYR A 28 11.05 7.50 -4.34
N PRO A 29 11.40 6.20 -4.39
CA PRO A 29 10.68 5.16 -3.64
C PRO A 29 10.66 5.38 -2.12
N PHE A 30 11.74 5.93 -1.57
CA PHE A 30 11.81 6.28 -0.16
C PHE A 30 10.89 7.47 0.20
N VAL A 31 10.64 8.40 -0.74
CA VAL A 31 9.65 9.48 -0.55
C VAL A 31 8.24 8.89 -0.58
N TRP A 32 7.94 7.98 -1.50
CA TRP A 32 6.64 7.29 -1.53
C TRP A 32 6.34 6.54 -0.24
N GLN A 33 7.33 5.81 0.30
CA GLN A 33 7.19 5.13 1.58
C GLN A 33 6.98 6.12 2.74
N ALA A 34 7.68 7.26 2.74
CA ALA A 34 7.49 8.29 3.75
C ALA A 34 6.10 8.91 3.69
N LEU A 35 5.60 9.21 2.48
CA LEU A 35 4.23 9.69 2.27
C LEU A 35 3.19 8.66 2.73
N ALA A 36 3.35 7.39 2.35
CA ALA A 36 2.45 6.32 2.76
C ALA A 36 2.50 6.02 4.27
N ALA A 37 3.53 6.48 4.99
CA ALA A 37 3.62 6.40 6.45
C ALA A 37 3.13 7.68 7.16
N ASN A 38 2.99 8.79 6.43
CA ASN A 38 2.57 10.06 7.01
C ASN A 38 1.03 10.11 7.10
N PRO A 39 0.43 10.15 8.32
CA PRO A 39 -1.02 10.09 8.51
C PRO A 39 -1.79 11.26 7.90
N HIS A 40 -1.10 12.36 7.54
CA HIS A 40 -1.70 13.52 6.89
C HIS A 40 -1.74 13.42 5.36
N THR A 41 -1.14 12.37 4.78
CA THR A 41 -1.14 12.17 3.33
C THR A 41 -2.58 11.97 2.83
N PRO A 42 -3.04 12.83 1.89
CA PRO A 42 -4.42 12.82 1.45
C PRO A 42 -4.72 11.57 0.60
N PRO A 43 -5.99 11.12 0.55
CA PRO A 43 -6.37 9.94 -0.20
C PRO A 43 -5.98 9.98 -1.69
N GLU A 44 -6.02 11.16 -2.31
CA GLU A 44 -5.65 11.37 -3.71
C GLU A 44 -4.16 11.00 -3.94
N ALA A 45 -3.27 11.42 -3.04
CA ALA A 45 -1.85 11.06 -3.09
C ALA A 45 -1.65 9.56 -2.85
N LEU A 46 -2.34 8.98 -1.85
CA LEU A 46 -2.26 7.54 -1.57
C LEU A 46 -2.73 6.71 -2.77
N GLN A 47 -3.75 7.17 -3.49
CA GLN A 47 -4.24 6.53 -4.71
C GLN A 47 -3.18 6.57 -5.81
N GLU A 48 -2.53 7.72 -6.06
CA GLU A 48 -1.42 7.81 -7.01
C GLU A 48 -0.30 6.81 -6.64
N LEU A 49 0.10 6.79 -5.36
CA LEU A 49 1.14 5.89 -4.87
C LEU A 49 0.81 4.39 -5.02
N SER A 50 -0.46 4.01 -5.03
CA SER A 50 -0.86 2.60 -5.25
C SER A 50 -0.44 2.06 -6.63
N THR A 51 -0.18 2.97 -7.58
CA THR A 51 0.26 2.65 -8.95
C THR A 51 1.77 2.79 -9.15
N SER A 52 2.48 3.43 -8.22
CA SER A 52 3.93 3.64 -8.27
C SER A 52 4.70 2.33 -8.12
N ARG A 53 5.74 2.13 -8.94
CA ARG A 53 6.57 0.92 -8.95
C ARG A 53 8.04 1.28 -9.03
N ASP A 54 8.88 0.45 -8.41
CA ASP A 54 10.34 0.57 -8.45
C ASP A 54 11.02 -0.80 -8.47
N SER A 55 10.96 -1.51 -7.35
CA SER A 55 11.58 -2.81 -7.16
C SER A 55 10.67 -3.65 -6.27
N VAL A 56 10.77 -4.98 -6.40
CA VAL A 56 9.94 -5.92 -5.61
C VAL A 56 9.95 -5.58 -4.12
N TRP A 57 11.11 -5.22 -3.58
CA TRP A 57 11.22 -4.87 -2.17
C TRP A 57 10.51 -3.56 -1.82
N ASN A 58 10.74 -2.50 -2.60
CA ASN A 58 10.12 -1.20 -2.35
C ASN A 58 8.60 -1.24 -2.59
N ASP A 59 8.15 -1.96 -3.62
CA ASP A 59 6.73 -2.15 -3.94
C ASP A 59 6.01 -2.87 -2.80
N ASN A 60 6.57 -3.99 -2.30
CA ASN A 60 5.97 -4.74 -1.20
C ASN A 60 5.83 -3.91 0.07
N LYS A 61 6.85 -3.12 0.40
CA LYS A 61 6.82 -2.22 1.57
C LYS A 61 5.81 -1.08 1.37
N LEU A 62 5.76 -0.48 0.18
CA LEU A 62 4.80 0.58 -0.14
C LEU A 62 3.35 0.07 -0.04
N LEU A 63 3.04 -1.09 -0.63
CA LEU A 63 1.70 -1.67 -0.60
C LEU A 63 1.25 -2.01 0.83
N LEU A 64 2.17 -2.47 1.70
CA LEU A 64 1.87 -2.67 3.11
C LEU A 64 1.49 -1.36 3.80
N LEU A 65 2.31 -0.31 3.64
CA LEU A 65 2.06 0.99 4.25
C LEU A 65 0.71 1.57 3.79
N LEU A 66 0.41 1.49 2.50
CA LEU A 66 -0.87 1.97 1.96
C LEU A 66 -2.07 1.16 2.49
N ALA A 67 -1.93 -0.15 2.70
CA ALA A 67 -2.98 -1.00 3.26
C ALA A 67 -3.26 -0.70 4.74
N GLU A 68 -2.23 -0.31 5.50
CA GLU A 68 -2.33 0.04 6.92
C GLU A 68 -2.69 1.51 7.16
N HIS A 69 -2.60 2.36 6.13
CA HIS A 69 -2.71 3.80 6.29
C HIS A 69 -4.09 4.24 6.82
N PRO A 70 -4.14 5.08 7.87
CA PRO A 70 -5.42 5.49 8.48
C PRO A 70 -6.30 6.30 7.52
N GLY A 71 -5.69 7.09 6.63
CA GLY A 71 -6.37 7.88 5.61
C GLY A 71 -6.73 7.11 4.32
N ALA A 72 -6.44 5.81 4.23
CA ALA A 72 -6.79 5.02 3.06
C ALA A 72 -8.32 4.78 3.00
N ASN A 73 -9.00 5.57 2.18
CA ASN A 73 -10.43 5.42 1.93
C ASN A 73 -10.73 4.17 1.05
N PRO A 74 -12.00 3.79 0.84
CA PRO A 74 -12.34 2.60 0.05
C PRO A 74 -11.78 2.60 -1.38
N VAL A 75 -11.61 3.77 -2.01
CA VAL A 75 -11.04 3.91 -3.36
C VAL A 75 -9.55 3.56 -3.34
N VAL A 76 -8.80 4.12 -2.39
CA VAL A 76 -7.37 3.81 -2.18
C VAL A 76 -7.20 2.33 -1.88
N LEU A 77 -7.97 1.79 -0.93
CA LEU A 77 -7.90 0.38 -0.55
C LEU A 77 -8.20 -0.57 -1.71
N ARG A 78 -9.14 -0.21 -2.58
CA ARG A 78 -9.43 -0.98 -3.80
C ARG A 78 -8.24 -0.94 -4.76
N ALA A 79 -7.63 0.21 -4.95
CA ALA A 79 -6.45 0.35 -5.81
C ALA A 79 -5.26 -0.47 -5.27
N VAL A 80 -5.02 -0.44 -3.95
CA VAL A 80 -4.02 -1.29 -3.28
C VAL A 80 -4.35 -2.77 -3.44
N LEU A 81 -5.62 -3.15 -3.32
CA LEU A 81 -6.09 -4.53 -3.52
C LEU A 81 -5.80 -5.03 -4.94
N GLU A 82 -6.09 -4.24 -5.97
CA GLU A 82 -5.77 -4.61 -7.37
C GLU A 82 -4.25 -4.67 -7.60
N ALA A 83 -3.49 -3.74 -7.03
CA ALA A 83 -2.03 -3.74 -7.10
C ALA A 83 -1.41 -5.00 -6.46
N VAL A 84 -1.91 -5.40 -5.29
CA VAL A 84 -1.51 -6.63 -4.59
C VAL A 84 -1.89 -7.87 -5.42
N ALA A 85 -3.08 -7.88 -6.02
CA ALA A 85 -3.52 -8.98 -6.88
C ALA A 85 -2.60 -9.15 -8.11
N ALA A 86 -2.24 -8.05 -8.78
CA ALA A 86 -1.31 -8.06 -9.91
C ALA A 86 0.05 -8.66 -9.52
N LYS A 87 0.61 -8.22 -8.38
CA LYS A 87 1.86 -8.77 -7.86
C LYS A 87 1.77 -10.27 -7.54
N LEU A 88 0.67 -10.73 -6.96
CA LEU A 88 0.47 -12.17 -6.73
C LEU A 88 0.40 -12.96 -8.05
N GLU A 89 -0.21 -12.42 -9.10
CA GLU A 89 -0.25 -13.09 -10.41
C GLU A 89 1.14 -13.17 -11.08
N GLU A 90 1.95 -12.13 -10.91
CA GLU A 90 3.37 -12.12 -11.30
C GLU A 90 4.19 -13.19 -10.55
N GLY A 91 3.67 -13.72 -9.44
CA GLY A 91 4.33 -14.70 -8.57
C GLY A 91 5.08 -14.06 -7.40
N GLU A 92 4.96 -12.75 -7.23
CA GLU A 92 5.49 -12.01 -6.09
C GLU A 92 4.68 -12.27 -4.83
N ARG A 93 5.27 -11.88 -3.68
CA ARG A 93 4.77 -12.25 -2.36
C ARG A 93 4.51 -11.05 -1.44
N PRO A 94 3.58 -10.14 -1.79
CA PRO A 94 3.18 -9.00 -0.94
C PRO A 94 2.30 -9.46 0.24
N TYR A 95 2.66 -10.56 0.92
CA TYR A 95 1.80 -11.23 1.89
C TYR A 95 1.42 -10.35 3.08
N ALA A 96 2.34 -9.48 3.53
CA ALA A 96 2.04 -8.54 4.60
C ALA A 96 0.89 -7.60 4.20
N ALA A 97 0.94 -7.04 2.98
CA ALA A 97 -0.13 -6.19 2.45
C ALA A 97 -1.46 -6.97 2.31
N VAL A 98 -1.43 -8.21 1.82
CA VAL A 98 -2.62 -9.09 1.77
C VAL A 98 -3.26 -9.24 3.15
N LEU A 99 -2.43 -9.51 4.16
CA LEU A 99 -2.89 -9.70 5.52
C LEU A 99 -3.39 -8.40 6.18
N ALA A 100 -2.79 -7.25 5.86
CA ALA A 100 -3.27 -5.93 6.30
C ALA A 100 -4.62 -5.58 5.65
N LEU A 101 -4.80 -5.82 4.35
CA LEU A 101 -6.10 -5.70 3.68
C LEU A 101 -7.14 -6.66 4.29
N ALA A 102 -6.70 -7.83 4.75
CA ALA A 102 -7.51 -8.76 5.53
C ALA A 102 -7.81 -8.32 6.97
N GLU A 103 -7.47 -7.09 7.37
CA GLU A 103 -8.03 -6.39 8.54
C GLU A 103 -9.01 -5.27 8.16
N ARG A 104 -9.05 -4.83 6.90
CA ARG A 104 -10.01 -3.84 6.39
C ARG A 104 -11.38 -4.47 6.11
N LEU A 105 -12.40 -4.12 6.90
CA LEU A 105 -13.75 -4.71 6.83
C LEU A 105 -14.51 -4.32 5.56
N GLU A 106 -14.09 -3.25 4.90
CA GLU A 106 -14.73 -2.68 3.71
C GLU A 106 -14.37 -3.45 2.42
N LEU A 107 -13.44 -4.40 2.49
CA LEU A 107 -12.90 -5.11 1.34
C LEU A 107 -13.19 -6.61 1.36
N GLU A 108 -13.63 -7.10 0.21
CA GLU A 108 -13.69 -8.52 -0.11
C GLU A 108 -12.33 -9.00 -0.65
N VAL A 109 -11.52 -9.60 0.23
CA VAL A 109 -10.13 -10.00 -0.07
C VAL A 109 -9.93 -11.50 -0.28
N ARG A 110 -10.97 -12.32 -0.09
CA ARG A 110 -10.90 -13.80 -0.22
C ARG A 110 -10.30 -14.26 -1.54
N ARG A 111 -10.60 -13.56 -2.63
CA ARG A 111 -10.10 -13.85 -3.98
C ARG A 111 -8.57 -13.82 -4.09
N LEU A 112 -7.86 -13.08 -3.22
CA LEU A 112 -6.40 -13.05 -3.25
C LEU A 112 -5.80 -14.44 -2.94
N GLY A 113 -6.52 -15.27 -2.19
CA GLY A 113 -6.10 -16.64 -1.89
C GLY A 113 -6.18 -17.60 -3.06
N THR A 114 -6.84 -17.25 -4.17
CA THR A 114 -6.96 -18.11 -5.36
C THR A 114 -5.94 -17.78 -6.45
N LEU A 115 -5.19 -16.68 -6.30
CA LEU A 115 -4.23 -16.22 -7.30
C LEU A 115 -2.97 -17.08 -7.30
N ARG A 116 -2.26 -17.11 -8.42
CA ARG A 116 -1.09 -17.98 -8.65
C ARG A 116 0.00 -17.86 -7.56
N GLY A 117 0.31 -16.63 -7.13
CA GLY A 117 1.31 -16.34 -6.10
C GLY A 117 0.86 -16.64 -4.67
N ALA A 118 -0.40 -17.04 -4.45
CA ALA A 118 -0.92 -17.32 -3.11
C ALA A 118 -0.42 -18.67 -2.57
N SER A 119 0.65 -18.64 -1.78
CA SER A 119 1.15 -19.85 -1.12
C SER A 119 0.12 -20.50 -0.18
N ALA A 120 0.30 -21.78 0.13
CA ALA A 120 -0.50 -22.49 1.15
C ALA A 120 -0.49 -21.76 2.50
N ARG A 121 0.68 -21.22 2.91
CA ARG A 121 0.82 -20.43 4.14
C ARG A 121 -0.03 -19.16 4.08
N LEU A 122 0.03 -18.41 2.97
CA LEU A 122 -0.81 -17.21 2.81
C LEU A 122 -2.28 -17.56 2.91
N ARG A 123 -2.74 -18.58 2.16
CA ARG A 123 -4.14 -19.02 2.16
C ARG A 123 -4.63 -19.38 3.56
N HIS A 124 -3.82 -20.13 4.31
CA HIS A 124 -4.14 -20.48 5.69
C HIS A 124 -4.28 -19.24 6.58
N LEU A 125 -3.29 -18.32 6.56
CA LEU A 125 -3.33 -17.09 7.37
C LEU A 125 -4.47 -16.16 6.97
N LEU A 126 -4.77 -16.04 5.68
CA LEU A 126 -5.89 -15.26 5.16
C LEU A 126 -7.22 -15.81 5.67
N ASN A 127 -7.44 -17.13 5.55
CA ASN A 127 -8.65 -17.76 6.06
C ASN A 127 -8.81 -17.57 7.57
N MET A 128 -7.72 -17.72 8.34
CA MET A 128 -7.73 -17.50 9.79
C MET A 128 -8.13 -16.07 10.18
N ARG A 129 -7.59 -15.04 9.49
CA ARG A 129 -7.98 -13.63 9.77
C ARG A 129 -9.45 -13.38 9.44
N LEU A 130 -9.90 -13.88 8.29
CA LEU A 130 -11.27 -13.69 7.86
C LEU A 130 -12.30 -14.43 8.71
N SER A 131 -11.94 -15.55 9.35
CA SER A 131 -12.83 -16.25 10.29
C SER A 131 -13.00 -15.53 11.62
N VAL A 132 -12.02 -14.73 12.06
CA VAL A 132 -12.08 -13.95 13.32
C VAL A 132 -12.93 -12.69 13.16
N ARG A 133 -13.27 -12.28 11.93
CA ARG A 133 -14.13 -11.12 11.63
C ARG A 133 -15.64 -11.37 11.85
N ILE A 134 -16.05 -12.61 12.15
CA ILE A 134 -17.46 -13.03 12.27
C ILE A 134 -17.93 -12.86 13.72
#